data_AF-A0A9X9ERS9-F1
#
_entry.id   AF-A0A9X9ERS9-F1
#
_cell.length_a   1.000
_cell.length_b   1.000
_cell.length_c   1.000
_cell.angle_alpha   90.00
_cell.angle_beta   90.00
_cell.angle_gamma   90.00
#
_symmetry.space_group_name_H-M   'P 1'
#
loop_
_entity.id
_entity.type
_entity.pdbx_description
1 polymer ?
#
loop_
_entity_poly.entity_id
_entity_poly.type
_entity_poly.pdbx_seq_one_letter_code
_entity_poly.pdbx_strand_id
1 'polypeptide(L)'
;MEEQSLGIGLAFDKAKQSTIEKKLNEEGGGYSKRNLITATYQFITPLVASSTTKQSGPQQKSYVNVSETGDSMHQMVRELSLRSEQPVTAHHMKVVVIGENLARSYKLEQILDQNLRESELRPSCLVLISKGRASKTLETKKAGEIPAFRLAGIVENAYRTTRILPPMSHIKVESKIKSGSSFLMQKVLSADGQVKFAGAAVIDGKTHKMTGTLNEEELEGVTWITGKG
;
A
#
# COMPACT_ATOMS: atom_id res chain seq x y z
N MET A 1 19.49 -21.11 -6.49
CA MET A 1 18.20 -20.47 -6.16
C MET A 1 18.35 -19.02 -6.58
N GLU A 2 17.65 -18.60 -7.62
CA GLU A 2 17.62 -17.19 -8.02
C GLU A 2 17.09 -16.37 -6.83
N GLU A 3 17.83 -15.34 -6.41
CA GLU A 3 17.40 -14.39 -5.39
C GLU A 3 16.30 -13.49 -5.96
N GLN A 4 15.08 -14.03 -6.08
CA GLN A 4 13.92 -13.26 -6.54
C GLN A 4 13.60 -12.20 -5.49
N SER A 5 13.67 -10.92 -5.89
CA SER A 5 13.23 -9.82 -5.01
C SER A 5 11.73 -9.92 -4.78
N LEU A 6 11.33 -10.05 -3.51
CA LEU A 6 9.95 -10.29 -3.14
C LEU A 6 9.18 -8.98 -2.95
N GLY A 7 8.30 -8.64 -3.90
CA GLY A 7 7.37 -7.51 -3.74
C GLY A 7 6.34 -7.82 -2.64
N ILE A 8 6.28 -6.98 -1.62
CA ILE A 8 5.54 -7.30 -0.38
C ILE A 8 4.59 -6.21 0.12
N GLY A 9 4.84 -4.96 -0.27
CA GLY A 9 3.95 -3.84 0.00
C GLY A 9 3.81 -2.95 -1.23
N LEU A 10 2.63 -2.39 -1.41
CA LEU A 10 2.32 -1.45 -2.49
C LEU A 10 1.63 -0.22 -1.90
N ALA A 11 2.04 0.97 -2.33
CA ALA A 11 1.40 2.22 -1.97
C ALA A 11 1.00 3.00 -3.22
N PHE A 12 -0.20 3.58 -3.19
CA PHE A 12 -0.74 4.42 -4.24
C PHE A 12 -0.95 5.85 -3.76
N ASP A 13 -0.37 6.80 -4.47
CA ASP A 13 -0.45 8.22 -4.17
C ASP A 13 -0.86 9.04 -5.40
N LYS A 14 -1.35 10.26 -5.17
CA LYS A 14 -1.38 11.28 -6.23
C LYS A 14 0.03 11.47 -6.79
N ALA A 15 0.10 11.64 -8.11
CA ALA A 15 1.34 11.75 -8.85
C ALA A 15 2.32 12.73 -8.22
N LYS A 16 3.53 12.24 -8.00
CA LYS A 16 4.70 13.00 -7.60
C LYS A 16 5.93 12.22 -8.03
N GLN A 17 6.53 12.66 -9.13
CA GLN A 17 7.78 12.09 -9.64
C GLN A 17 8.88 12.16 -8.57
N SER A 18 9.60 11.05 -8.44
CA SER A 18 10.80 10.95 -7.62
C SER A 18 11.94 11.77 -8.21
N THR A 19 12.95 12.06 -7.38
CA THR A 19 14.17 12.73 -7.82
C THR A 19 14.89 11.93 -8.91
N ILE A 20 14.83 10.59 -8.84
CA ILE A 20 15.46 9.70 -9.83
C ILE A 20 14.73 9.82 -11.17
N GLU A 21 13.40 9.76 -11.18
CA GLU A 21 12.60 9.93 -12.41
C GLU A 21 12.91 11.27 -13.08
N LYS A 22 13.01 12.36 -12.31
CA LYS A 22 13.34 13.68 -12.86
C LYS A 22 14.71 13.70 -13.53
N LYS A 23 15.74 13.17 -12.88
CA LYS A 23 17.09 13.09 -13.44
C LYS A 23 17.15 12.22 -14.70
N LEU A 24 16.49 11.05 -14.69
CA LEU A 24 16.44 10.19 -15.87
C LEU A 24 15.72 10.85 -17.05
N ASN A 25 14.65 11.61 -16.77
CA ASN A 25 13.96 12.37 -17.81
C ASN A 25 14.83 13.49 -18.40
N GLU A 26 15.64 14.16 -17.57
CA GLU A 26 16.59 15.20 -18.00
C GLU A 26 17.69 14.63 -18.90
N GLU A 27 18.13 13.39 -18.66
CA GLU A 27 19.09 12.63 -19.49
C GLU A 27 18.45 11.98 -20.74
N GLY A 28 17.17 12.28 -21.03
CA GLY A 28 16.47 11.78 -22.22
C GLY A 28 15.81 10.40 -22.07
N GLY A 29 15.83 9.80 -20.87
CA GLY A 29 15.11 8.55 -20.55
C GLY A 29 13.61 8.72 -20.31
N GLY A 30 13.07 9.92 -20.57
CA GLY A 30 11.65 10.22 -20.40
C GLY A 30 10.80 9.72 -21.55
N TYR A 31 9.52 9.50 -21.27
CA TYR A 31 8.52 9.10 -22.26
C TYR A 31 7.19 9.82 -22.00
N SER A 32 6.30 9.83 -23.00
CA SER A 32 5.02 10.55 -22.90
C SER A 32 4.08 9.88 -21.89
N LYS A 33 3.71 10.65 -20.85
CA LYS A 33 2.76 10.24 -19.81
C LYS A 33 2.07 11.45 -19.22
N ARG A 34 0.84 11.27 -18.72
CA ARG A 34 0.03 12.31 -18.05
C ARG A 34 0.39 12.48 -16.58
N ASN A 35 1.10 11.52 -15.98
CA ASN A 35 1.46 11.48 -14.56
C ASN A 35 0.22 11.56 -13.66
N LEU A 36 -0.61 10.52 -13.69
CA LEU A 36 -1.87 10.50 -12.92
C LEU A 36 -1.67 9.99 -11.49
N ILE A 37 -0.85 8.95 -11.33
CA ILE A 37 -0.63 8.24 -10.07
C ILE A 37 0.86 7.94 -9.87
N THR A 38 1.27 7.81 -8.61
CA THR A 38 2.57 7.24 -8.24
C THR A 38 2.33 5.96 -7.47
N ALA A 39 2.95 4.88 -7.92
CA ALA A 39 3.03 3.62 -7.19
C ALA A 39 4.39 3.52 -6.49
N THR A 40 4.40 3.08 -5.23
CA THR A 40 5.62 2.74 -4.49
C THR A 40 5.58 1.27 -4.11
N TYR A 41 6.52 0.49 -4.63
CA TYR A 41 6.69 -0.92 -4.33
C TYR A 41 7.74 -1.10 -3.22
N GLN A 42 7.44 -1.95 -2.25
CA GLN A 42 8.37 -2.38 -1.21
C GLN A 42 8.87 -3.78 -1.54
N PHE A 43 10.18 -3.91 -1.76
CA PHE A 43 10.86 -5.18 -1.99
C PHE A 43 11.73 -5.54 -0.78
N ILE A 44 11.80 -6.83 -0.45
CA ILE A 44 12.76 -7.34 0.53
C ILE A 44 14.15 -7.42 -0.11
N THR A 45 15.19 -7.00 0.63
CA THR A 45 16.58 -7.12 0.18
C THR A 45 17.16 -8.50 0.54
N PRO A 46 17.91 -9.18 -0.38
CA PRO A 46 18.38 -10.55 -0.17
C PRO A 46 19.26 -10.78 1.06
N LEU A 47 19.98 -9.76 1.56
CA LEU A 47 20.83 -9.89 2.76
C LEU A 47 20.10 -10.39 4.02
N VAL A 48 18.78 -10.29 4.05
CA VAL A 48 17.92 -10.73 5.17
C VAL A 48 17.31 -12.11 4.91
N ALA A 49 17.25 -12.55 3.65
CA ALA A 49 16.69 -13.84 3.29
C ALA A 49 17.65 -15.01 3.60
N SER A 50 18.94 -14.72 3.83
CA SER A 50 20.00 -15.74 3.88
C SER A 50 20.92 -15.72 5.12
N SER A 51 20.64 -14.96 6.19
CA SER A 51 21.56 -14.86 7.34
C SER A 51 21.00 -15.33 8.70
N THR A 52 21.33 -16.59 9.04
CA THR A 52 21.44 -17.16 10.39
C THR A 52 22.70 -16.71 11.14
N THR A 53 23.41 -15.67 10.67
CA THR A 53 24.67 -15.21 11.24
C THR A 53 24.62 -13.73 11.58
N LYS A 54 24.83 -13.43 12.87
CA LYS A 54 25.06 -12.09 13.41
C LYS A 54 26.18 -11.42 12.63
N GLN A 55 25.90 -10.29 11.98
CA GLN A 55 26.94 -9.39 11.51
C GLN A 55 26.64 -7.95 11.93
N SER A 56 27.55 -7.45 12.76
CA SER A 56 27.70 -6.07 13.19
C SER A 56 28.21 -5.22 12.02
N GLY A 57 27.29 -4.52 11.36
CA GLY A 57 27.54 -3.51 10.33
C GLY A 57 26.45 -2.44 10.39
N PRO A 58 26.63 -1.28 9.75
CA PRO A 58 25.65 -0.19 9.80
C PRO A 58 24.27 -0.72 9.42
N GLN A 59 23.31 -0.43 10.28
CA GLN A 59 21.96 -0.97 10.37
C GLN A 59 21.25 -1.06 9.00
N GLN A 60 21.49 -2.15 8.28
CA GLN A 60 21.07 -2.28 6.89
C GLN A 60 19.56 -2.51 6.85
N LYS A 61 18.86 -1.71 6.03
CA LYS A 61 17.41 -1.85 5.88
C LYS A 61 17.09 -3.16 5.17
N SER A 62 16.13 -3.88 5.74
CA SER A 62 15.64 -5.16 5.21
C SER A 62 14.74 -5.04 3.99
N TYR A 63 14.59 -3.82 3.47
CA TYR A 63 13.71 -3.52 2.37
C TYR A 63 14.21 -2.31 1.58
N VAL A 64 13.74 -2.21 0.35
CA VAL A 64 13.88 -1.02 -0.50
C VAL A 64 12.50 -0.60 -1.00
N ASN A 65 12.22 0.70 -1.00
CA ASN A 65 11.03 1.26 -1.62
C ASN A 65 11.41 1.89 -2.95
N VAL A 66 10.80 1.42 -4.05
CA VAL A 66 11.00 1.97 -5.39
C VAL A 66 9.69 2.58 -5.86
N SER A 67 9.73 3.84 -6.28
CA SER A 67 8.54 4.55 -6.76
C SER A 67 8.64 4.84 -8.24
N GLU A 68 7.51 4.76 -8.94
CA GLU A 68 7.36 5.14 -10.34
C GLU A 68 6.04 5.92 -10.49
N THR A 69 6.04 6.94 -11.35
CA THR A 69 4.86 7.76 -11.66
C THR A 69 4.42 7.47 -13.09
N GLY A 70 3.12 7.27 -13.28
CA GLY A 70 2.58 6.95 -14.60
C GLY A 70 1.07 7.11 -14.68
N ASP A 71 0.51 6.61 -15.78
CA ASP A 71 -0.92 6.69 -16.04
C ASP A 71 -1.64 5.38 -15.69
N SER A 72 -0.88 4.28 -15.65
CA SER A 72 -1.35 2.97 -15.22
C SER A 72 -0.26 2.13 -14.56
N MET A 73 -0.65 1.12 -13.80
CA MET A 73 0.17 0.09 -13.18
C MET A 73 1.01 -0.64 -14.22
N HIS A 74 0.41 -1.15 -15.29
CA HIS A 74 1.13 -1.85 -16.36
C HIS A 74 2.26 -0.99 -16.95
N GLN A 75 1.99 0.29 -17.16
CA GLN A 75 3.00 1.24 -17.61
C GLN A 75 4.09 1.42 -16.56
N MET A 76 3.74 1.68 -15.30
CA MET A 76 4.72 1.86 -14.22
C MET A 76 5.57 0.59 -13.97
N VAL A 77 4.98 -0.60 -14.07
CA VAL A 77 5.70 -1.88 -13.95
C VAL A 77 6.70 -2.03 -15.09
N ARG A 78 6.30 -1.77 -16.34
CA ARG A 78 7.21 -1.81 -17.50
C ARG A 78 8.40 -0.88 -17.33
N GLU A 79 8.16 0.35 -16.88
CA GLU A 79 9.25 1.30 -16.61
C GLU A 79 10.17 0.86 -15.47
N LEU A 80 9.60 0.28 -14.41
CA LEU A 80 10.39 -0.29 -13.32
C LEU A 80 11.28 -1.44 -13.82
N SER A 81 10.77 -2.28 -14.73
CA SER A 81 11.54 -3.37 -15.34
C SER A 81 12.71 -2.89 -16.20
N LEU A 82 12.70 -1.66 -16.71
CA LEU A 82 13.84 -1.10 -17.46
C LEU A 82 15.02 -0.70 -16.54
N ARG A 83 14.78 -0.60 -15.23
CA ARG A 83 15.77 -0.11 -14.25
C ARG A 83 15.89 -1.00 -13.02
N SER A 84 15.37 -2.22 -13.11
CA SER A 84 15.45 -3.24 -12.06
C SER A 84 15.95 -4.54 -12.66
N GLU A 85 16.95 -5.15 -12.02
CA GLU A 85 17.48 -6.44 -12.44
C GLU A 85 16.48 -7.59 -12.20
N GLN A 86 15.51 -7.39 -11.30
CA GLN A 86 14.54 -8.41 -10.90
C GLN A 86 13.12 -8.04 -11.37
N PRO A 87 12.33 -9.02 -11.85
CA PRO A 87 10.93 -8.79 -12.17
C PRO A 87 10.15 -8.29 -10.96
N VAL A 88 9.28 -7.29 -11.16
CA VAL A 88 8.33 -6.86 -10.15
C VAL A 88 7.26 -7.95 -10.01
N THR A 89 7.33 -8.76 -8.96
CA THR A 89 6.31 -9.78 -8.67
C THR A 89 5.41 -9.32 -7.53
N ALA A 90 4.10 -9.53 -7.64
CA ALA A 90 3.14 -9.19 -6.57
C ALA A 90 2.51 -10.42 -5.90
N HIS A 91 2.99 -11.64 -6.21
CA HIS A 91 2.49 -12.90 -5.65
C HIS A 91 2.55 -12.96 -4.11
N HIS A 92 3.45 -12.21 -3.49
CA HIS A 92 3.65 -12.18 -2.05
C HIS A 92 3.15 -10.89 -1.39
N MET A 93 2.43 -10.04 -2.14
CA MET A 93 1.91 -8.77 -1.65
C MET A 93 1.05 -8.98 -0.39
N LYS A 94 1.47 -8.37 0.73
CA LYS A 94 0.76 -8.46 2.01
C LYS A 94 -0.20 -7.30 2.20
N VAL A 95 0.21 -6.10 1.79
CA VAL A 95 -0.59 -4.88 1.98
C VAL A 95 -0.58 -3.97 0.74
N VAL A 96 -1.73 -3.37 0.47
CA VAL A 96 -1.89 -2.23 -0.42
C VAL A 96 -2.36 -1.04 0.42
N VAL A 97 -1.69 0.10 0.30
CA VAL A 97 -2.07 1.33 0.99
C VAL A 97 -2.41 2.41 -0.02
N ILE A 98 -3.56 3.07 0.13
CA ILE A 98 -4.02 4.11 -0.79
C ILE A 98 -4.07 5.44 -0.04
N GLY A 99 -3.44 6.48 -0.57
CA GLY A 99 -3.47 7.81 0.04
C GLY A 99 -4.86 8.41 -0.06
N GLU A 100 -5.35 9.05 1.01
CA GLU A 100 -6.72 9.61 1.06
C GLU A 100 -6.96 10.61 -0.07
N ASN A 101 -5.95 11.41 -0.43
CA ASN A 101 -6.06 12.37 -1.51
C ASN A 101 -6.34 11.69 -2.86
N LEU A 102 -5.73 10.53 -3.10
CA LEU A 102 -5.98 9.73 -4.30
C LEU A 102 -7.37 9.09 -4.23
N ALA A 103 -7.72 8.46 -3.10
CA ALA A 103 -9.01 7.81 -2.89
C ALA A 103 -10.22 8.77 -2.94
N ARG A 104 -10.01 10.06 -2.64
CA ARG A 104 -11.03 11.12 -2.82
C ARG A 104 -11.17 11.56 -4.28
N SER A 105 -10.10 11.47 -5.06
CA SER A 105 -10.07 11.99 -6.43
C SER A 105 -10.51 10.94 -7.45
N TYR A 106 -10.05 9.71 -7.29
CA TYR A 106 -10.27 8.58 -8.19
C TYR A 106 -11.12 7.49 -7.53
N LYS A 107 -11.84 6.72 -8.35
CA LYS A 107 -12.59 5.56 -7.87
C LYS A 107 -11.61 4.49 -7.39
N LEU A 108 -11.86 3.88 -6.24
CA LEU A 108 -11.08 2.74 -5.74
C LEU A 108 -11.04 1.60 -6.75
N GLU A 109 -12.16 1.37 -7.44
CA GLU A 109 -12.24 0.45 -8.56
C GLU A 109 -11.16 0.77 -9.59
N GLN A 110 -11.03 2.00 -10.09
CA GLN A 110 -9.99 2.34 -11.07
C GLN A 110 -8.55 2.19 -10.55
N ILE A 111 -8.34 2.36 -9.24
CA ILE A 111 -7.03 2.20 -8.61
C ILE A 111 -6.66 0.70 -8.49
N LEU A 112 -7.65 -0.16 -8.21
CA LEU A 112 -7.47 -1.59 -7.94
C LEU A 112 -7.70 -2.49 -9.19
N ASP A 113 -8.55 -2.07 -10.13
CA ASP A 113 -8.97 -2.78 -11.36
C ASP A 113 -7.85 -2.87 -12.39
N GLN A 114 -6.80 -2.05 -12.26
CA GLN A 114 -5.59 -2.23 -13.06
C GLN A 114 -4.81 -3.52 -12.75
N ASN A 115 -5.34 -4.40 -11.90
CA ASN A 115 -4.78 -5.71 -11.56
C ASN A 115 -5.69 -6.90 -11.97
N LEU A 116 -6.84 -6.65 -12.64
CA LEU A 116 -7.90 -7.67 -12.81
C LEU A 116 -7.79 -8.55 -14.08
N ARG A 117 -6.94 -8.19 -15.05
CA ARG A 117 -6.75 -9.03 -16.25
C ARG A 117 -5.55 -9.98 -16.16
N GLU A 118 -4.58 -9.64 -15.33
CA GLU A 118 -3.40 -10.45 -15.00
C GLU A 118 -3.31 -10.45 -13.47
N SER A 119 -3.76 -11.55 -12.82
CA SER A 119 -3.91 -11.67 -11.36
C SER A 119 -2.58 -11.56 -10.60
N GLU A 120 -2.01 -10.37 -10.53
CA GLU A 120 -0.75 -10.13 -9.83
C GLU A 120 -0.98 -9.91 -8.32
N LEU A 121 -2.08 -9.25 -7.92
CA LEU A 121 -2.40 -9.01 -6.52
C LEU A 121 -3.12 -10.22 -5.88
N ARG A 122 -2.58 -10.68 -4.75
CA ARG A 122 -3.18 -11.75 -3.95
C ARG A 122 -4.59 -11.34 -3.46
N PRO A 123 -5.64 -12.16 -3.63
CA PRO A 123 -7.01 -11.85 -3.17
C PRO A 123 -7.12 -11.50 -1.68
N SER A 124 -6.24 -12.07 -0.86
CA SER A 124 -6.17 -11.87 0.59
C SER A 124 -5.30 -10.69 1.02
N CYS A 125 -4.69 -9.96 0.09
CA CYS A 125 -3.88 -8.78 0.39
C CYS A 125 -4.71 -7.73 1.14
N LEU A 126 -4.20 -7.22 2.27
CA LEU A 126 -4.90 -6.23 3.09
C LEU A 126 -4.88 -4.86 2.42
N VAL A 127 -6.03 -4.17 2.35
CA VAL A 127 -6.12 -2.83 1.78
C VAL A 127 -6.41 -1.79 2.86
N LEU A 128 -5.61 -0.73 2.90
CA LEU A 128 -5.66 0.33 3.91
C LEU A 128 -5.75 1.72 3.27
N ILE A 129 -6.29 2.71 3.98
CA ILE A 129 -6.27 4.12 3.59
C ILE A 129 -5.29 4.90 4.46
N SER A 130 -4.36 5.64 3.87
CA SER A 130 -3.46 6.54 4.60
C SER A 130 -4.03 7.95 4.65
N LYS A 131 -4.00 8.61 5.82
CA LYS A 131 -4.33 10.05 5.93
C LYS A 131 -3.35 10.93 5.13
N GLY A 132 -2.11 10.48 4.98
CA GLY A 132 -1.07 11.21 4.25
C GLY A 132 -0.74 10.53 2.93
N ARG A 133 0.50 10.72 2.49
CA ARG A 133 1.05 9.89 1.41
C ARG A 133 1.12 8.44 1.87
N ALA A 134 0.57 7.52 1.08
CA ALA A 134 0.64 6.09 1.34
C ALA A 134 2.08 5.59 1.37
N SER A 135 2.97 6.14 0.55
CA SER A 135 4.38 5.74 0.55
C SER A 135 5.05 5.86 1.93
N LYS A 136 4.59 6.79 2.78
CA LYS A 136 5.12 7.00 4.14
C LYS A 136 4.75 5.89 5.12
N THR A 137 3.64 5.18 4.92
CA THR A 137 3.29 4.04 5.78
C THR A 137 4.21 2.85 5.53
N LEU A 138 4.88 2.82 4.37
CA LEU A 138 5.88 1.83 3.99
C LEU A 138 7.31 2.24 4.37
N GLU A 139 7.48 3.19 5.30
CA GLU A 139 8.78 3.59 5.84
C GLU A 139 8.91 3.22 7.33
N THR A 140 10.11 2.84 7.75
CA THR A 140 10.47 2.66 9.16
C THR A 140 11.90 3.08 9.43
N LYS A 141 12.15 3.54 10.66
CA LYS A 141 13.49 3.80 11.20
C LYS A 141 14.06 2.60 11.95
N LYS A 142 13.22 1.60 12.25
CA LYS A 142 13.62 0.40 12.97
C LYS A 142 14.32 -0.58 12.03
N ALA A 143 15.53 -0.99 12.39
CA ALA A 143 16.28 -2.01 11.67
C ALA A 143 15.53 -3.34 11.59
N GLY A 144 15.76 -4.10 10.52
CA GLY A 144 15.18 -5.44 10.41
C GLY A 144 13.67 -5.43 10.12
N GLU A 145 12.97 -4.33 10.39
CA GLU A 145 11.53 -4.24 10.24
C GLU A 145 11.16 -4.00 8.78
N ILE A 146 10.23 -4.82 8.28
CA ILE A 146 9.60 -4.64 6.98
C ILE A 146 8.23 -3.99 7.21
N PRO A 147 8.02 -2.73 6.78
CA PRO A 147 6.78 -1.99 7.05
C PRO A 147 5.49 -2.68 6.63
N ALA A 148 5.49 -3.41 5.50
CA ALA A 148 4.32 -4.19 5.07
C ALA A 148 3.92 -5.28 6.08
N PHE A 149 4.91 -5.99 6.64
CA PHE A 149 4.66 -6.99 7.70
C PHE A 149 4.17 -6.34 8.99
N ARG A 150 4.70 -5.17 9.35
CA ARG A 150 4.20 -4.42 10.50
C ARG A 150 2.71 -4.08 10.33
N LEU A 151 2.30 -3.56 9.17
CA LEU A 151 0.90 -3.22 8.89
C LEU A 151 -0.01 -4.46 8.94
N ALA A 152 0.42 -5.57 8.35
CA ALA A 152 -0.30 -6.85 8.42
C ALA A 152 -0.35 -7.40 9.85
N GLY A 153 0.70 -7.24 10.65
CA GLY A 153 0.70 -7.68 12.05
C GLY A 153 -0.18 -6.82 12.96
N ILE A 154 -0.36 -5.52 12.67
CA ILE A 154 -1.23 -4.65 13.47
C ILE A 154 -2.69 -5.10 13.37
N VAL A 155 -3.17 -5.50 12.18
CA VAL A 155 -4.58 -5.88 12.00
C VAL A 155 -4.96 -7.14 12.80
N GLU A 156 -3.99 -8.02 13.06
CA GLU A 156 -4.20 -9.22 13.90
C GLU A 156 -4.47 -8.87 15.38
N ASN A 157 -4.23 -7.63 15.81
CA ASN A 157 -4.56 -7.18 17.18
C ASN A 157 -6.03 -6.77 17.34
N ALA A 158 -6.90 -7.01 16.36
CA ALA A 158 -8.32 -6.69 16.46
C ALA A 158 -9.01 -7.33 17.68
N TYR A 159 -8.54 -8.49 18.14
CA TYR A 159 -9.04 -9.12 19.37
C TYR A 159 -8.76 -8.33 20.65
N ARG A 160 -7.86 -7.33 20.62
CA ARG A 160 -7.49 -6.52 21.79
C ARG A 160 -8.21 -5.17 21.83
N THR A 161 -8.84 -4.74 20.74
CA THR A 161 -9.49 -3.43 20.66
C THR A 161 -10.50 -3.35 19.52
N THR A 162 -11.61 -2.69 19.80
CA THR A 162 -12.70 -2.37 18.87
C THR A 162 -12.35 -1.27 17.86
N ARG A 163 -11.17 -0.65 17.99
CA ARG A 163 -10.65 0.42 17.11
C ARG A 163 -9.95 -0.10 15.86
N ILE A 164 -9.84 -1.42 15.70
CA ILE A 164 -9.32 -2.07 14.49
C ILE A 164 -10.51 -2.73 13.79
N LEU A 165 -10.79 -2.29 12.57
CA LEU A 165 -11.84 -2.89 11.75
C LEU A 165 -11.48 -4.33 11.35
N PRO A 166 -12.49 -5.21 11.13
CA PRO A 166 -12.26 -6.46 10.45
C PRO A 166 -11.50 -6.24 9.13
N PRO A 167 -10.45 -7.05 8.84
CA PRO A 167 -9.55 -6.80 7.72
C PRO A 167 -10.31 -6.80 6.39
N MET A 168 -10.14 -5.71 5.64
CA MET A 168 -10.61 -5.54 4.27
C MET A 168 -9.53 -6.00 3.30
N SER A 169 -9.62 -7.26 2.87
CA SER A 169 -8.74 -7.77 1.81
C SER A 169 -9.18 -7.28 0.43
N HIS A 170 -8.29 -7.39 -0.56
CA HIS A 170 -8.56 -7.00 -1.95
C HIS A 170 -9.90 -7.55 -2.47
N ILE A 171 -10.13 -8.86 -2.31
CA ILE A 171 -11.39 -9.49 -2.74
C ILE A 171 -12.62 -8.98 -1.97
N LYS A 172 -12.47 -8.59 -0.69
CA LYS A 172 -13.57 -8.00 0.09
C LYS A 172 -13.88 -6.58 -0.38
N VAL A 173 -12.85 -5.80 -0.72
CA VAL A 173 -13.03 -4.46 -1.29
C VAL A 173 -13.73 -4.56 -2.64
N GLU A 174 -13.30 -5.46 -3.51
CA GLU A 174 -13.98 -5.72 -4.78
C GLU A 174 -15.44 -6.15 -4.59
N SER A 175 -15.70 -7.04 -3.63
CA SER A 175 -17.07 -7.49 -3.32
C SER A 175 -17.96 -6.32 -2.88
N LYS A 176 -17.44 -5.38 -2.07
CA LYS A 176 -18.17 -4.18 -1.66
C LYS A 176 -18.41 -3.20 -2.80
N ILE A 177 -17.42 -3.03 -3.68
CA ILE A 177 -17.55 -2.25 -4.91
C ILE A 177 -18.67 -2.84 -5.77
N LYS A 178 -18.63 -4.16 -6.03
CA LYS A 178 -19.65 -4.86 -6.82
C LYS A 178 -21.04 -4.81 -6.20
N SER A 179 -21.14 -4.80 -4.86
CA SER A 179 -22.44 -4.72 -4.17
C SER A 179 -23.04 -3.31 -4.14
N GLY A 180 -22.29 -2.28 -4.56
CA GLY A 180 -22.73 -0.88 -4.53
C GLY A 180 -23.00 -0.32 -3.13
N SER A 181 -22.56 -1.00 -2.08
CA SER A 181 -22.84 -0.63 -0.68
C SER A 181 -21.70 0.19 -0.11
N SER A 182 -21.99 1.30 0.57
CA SER A 182 -20.97 2.07 1.28
C SER A 182 -20.31 1.23 2.38
N PHE A 183 -19.02 1.42 2.60
CA PHE A 183 -18.24 0.61 3.52
C PHE A 183 -17.11 1.40 4.17
N LEU A 184 -16.61 0.86 5.27
CA LEU A 184 -15.48 1.42 6.01
C LEU A 184 -14.18 0.70 5.62
N MET A 185 -13.11 1.47 5.52
CA MET A 185 -11.75 0.96 5.40
C MET A 185 -10.90 1.48 6.54
N GLN A 186 -10.00 0.65 7.06
CA GLN A 186 -9.11 1.04 8.15
C GLN A 186 -8.21 2.20 7.71
N LYS A 187 -8.22 3.29 8.51
CA LYS A 187 -7.36 4.45 8.27
C LYS A 187 -6.06 4.33 9.07
N VAL A 188 -4.96 4.74 8.45
CA VAL A 188 -3.60 4.67 9.00
C VAL A 188 -2.97 6.05 8.99
N LEU A 189 -2.34 6.40 10.11
CA LEU A 189 -1.47 7.56 10.25
C LEU A 189 -0.01 7.11 10.16
N SER A 190 0.84 7.95 9.57
CA SER A 190 2.29 7.77 9.59
C SER A 190 2.95 9.03 10.12
N ALA A 191 3.87 8.86 11.06
CA ALA A 191 4.67 9.92 11.63
C ALA A 191 6.04 9.37 11.99
N ASP A 192 7.10 10.01 11.49
CA ASP A 192 8.49 9.70 11.82
C ASP A 192 8.91 8.21 11.65
N GLY A 193 8.36 7.54 10.63
CA GLY A 193 8.62 6.11 10.37
C GLY A 193 7.83 5.14 11.28
N GLN A 194 6.95 5.66 12.14
CA GLN A 194 5.95 4.89 12.85
C GLN A 194 4.59 4.97 12.15
N VAL A 195 3.73 4.00 12.43
CA VAL A 195 2.35 3.97 11.94
C VAL A 195 1.39 3.65 13.08
N LYS A 196 0.17 4.21 12.98
CA LYS A 196 -0.93 3.93 13.90
C LYS A 196 -2.22 3.74 13.12
N PHE A 197 -2.98 2.69 13.43
CA PHE A 197 -4.36 2.57 12.97
C PHE A 197 -5.22 3.55 13.78
N ALA A 198 -5.89 4.48 13.11
CA ALA A 198 -6.63 5.54 13.77
C ALA A 198 -7.91 5.88 13.01
N GLY A 199 -9.03 5.31 13.46
CA GLY A 199 -10.33 5.51 12.85
C GLY A 199 -10.47 4.85 11.48
N ALA A 200 -11.43 5.31 10.67
CA ALA A 200 -11.76 4.71 9.39
C ALA A 200 -11.93 5.77 8.28
N ALA A 201 -11.82 5.32 7.03
CA ALA A 201 -12.25 6.04 5.85
C ALA A 201 -13.64 5.53 5.43
N VAL A 202 -14.53 6.45 5.05
CA VAL A 202 -15.85 6.13 4.53
C VAL A 202 -15.77 6.12 3.01
N ILE A 203 -16.06 4.97 2.40
CA ILE A 203 -16.12 4.81 0.95
C ILE A 203 -17.59 4.79 0.52
N ASP A 204 -17.94 5.67 -0.42
CA ASP A 204 -19.27 5.70 -1.00
C ASP A 204 -19.47 4.54 -1.98
N GLY A 205 -20.57 3.80 -1.80
CA GLY A 205 -20.87 2.62 -2.59
C GLY A 205 -21.27 2.90 -4.04
N LYS A 206 -21.65 4.12 -4.41
CA LYS A 206 -22.03 4.47 -5.78
C LYS A 206 -20.88 5.07 -6.56
N THR A 207 -20.11 5.96 -5.92
CA THR A 207 -18.97 6.63 -6.58
C THR A 207 -17.69 5.84 -6.43
N HIS A 208 -17.60 4.88 -5.50
CA HIS A 208 -16.39 4.15 -5.12
C HIS A 208 -15.26 5.08 -4.67
N LYS A 209 -15.60 6.26 -4.14
CA LYS A 209 -14.63 7.27 -3.68
C LYS A 209 -14.71 7.40 -2.18
N MET A 210 -13.59 7.80 -1.58
CA MET A 210 -13.59 8.23 -0.19
C MET A 210 -14.33 9.56 -0.05
N THR A 211 -15.34 9.61 0.81
CA THR A 211 -16.17 10.80 1.04
C THR A 211 -15.95 11.39 2.44
N GLY A 212 -15.70 10.55 3.44
CA GLY A 212 -15.54 10.98 4.83
C GLY A 212 -14.53 10.16 5.60
N THR A 213 -14.41 10.47 6.89
CA THR A 213 -13.62 9.69 7.84
C THR A 213 -14.35 9.59 9.16
N LEU A 214 -14.10 8.49 9.88
CA LEU A 214 -14.35 8.38 11.31
C LEU A 214 -13.03 8.56 12.06
N ASN A 215 -13.09 9.19 13.23
CA ASN A 215 -12.02 9.19 14.21
C ASN A 215 -12.02 7.85 15.02
N GLU A 216 -11.18 7.74 16.04
CA GLU A 216 -11.06 6.50 16.83
C GLU A 216 -12.30 6.21 17.69
N GLU A 217 -12.87 7.23 18.33
CA GLU A 217 -14.04 7.10 19.20
C GLU A 217 -15.32 6.83 18.39
N GLU A 218 -15.50 7.53 17.27
CA GLU A 218 -16.59 7.30 16.33
C GLU A 218 -16.54 5.87 15.76
N LEU A 219 -15.34 5.38 15.44
CA LEU A 219 -15.16 4.02 14.96
C LEU A 219 -15.51 2.99 16.03
N GLU A 220 -15.05 3.20 17.25
CA GLU A 220 -15.35 2.32 18.39
C GLU A 220 -16.87 2.24 18.64
N GLY A 221 -17.56 3.37 18.61
CA GLY A 221 -19.02 3.41 18.68
C GLY A 221 -19.69 2.59 17.57
N VAL A 222 -19.23 2.74 16.32
CA VAL A 222 -19.73 1.93 15.19
C VAL A 222 -19.48 0.44 15.38
N THR A 223 -18.30 0.07 15.87
CA THR A 223 -17.95 -1.34 16.13
C THR A 223 -18.86 -1.95 17.20
N TRP A 224 -19.16 -1.22 18.28
CA TRP A 224 -20.09 -1.68 19.33
C TRP A 224 -21.52 -1.87 18.82
N ILE A 225 -22.10 -0.86 18.15
CA ILE A 225 -23.50 -0.97 17.67
C ILE A 225 -23.67 -2.02 16.58
N THR A 226 -22.60 -2.41 15.89
CA THR A 226 -22.63 -3.46 14.86
C THR A 226 -22.27 -4.84 15.39
N GLY A 227 -22.00 -5.00 16.69
CA GLY A 227 -21.68 -6.28 17.32
C GLY A 227 -20.37 -6.89 16.81
N LYS A 228 -19.41 -6.05 16.40
CA LYS A 228 -18.11 -6.48 15.87
C LYS A 228 -16.95 -6.24 16.83
N GLY A 229 -17.27 -5.90 18.08
CA GLY A 229 -16.31 -5.65 19.15
C GLY A 229 -16.06 -6.85 20.04
#